data_AF-A0A022QZ02-F1
#
_entry.id   AF-A0A022QZ02-F1
#
_cell.length_a   1.000
_cell.length_b   1.000
_cell.length_c   1.000
_cell.angle_alpha   90.00
_cell.angle_beta   90.00
_cell.angle_gamma   90.00
#
_symmetry.space_group_name_H-M   'P 1'
#
loop_
_entity.id
_entity.type
_entity.pdbx_description
1 polymer ?
#
loop_
_entity_poly.entity_id
_entity_poly.type
_entity_poly.pdbx_seq_one_letter_code
_entity_poly.pdbx_strand_id
1 'polypeptide(L)'
;MAEEGAPPPPPPPPPTPSPSQTQAWRSYISEDLPRSVQQSADSAIRSARSLQESSSTHLRSIQDFVPQIGTRYRYYEDAFIHKVKDELMTLKEHPALAGGVAVTAFFLLMPGPRRFLFRQTLGRLQSEEAQFVKAENNVKELTLSVDIMKKESKKLLERSVLAEKDMKRGHSDLMGAGTEIQSLARSVYKTETKAADLMDLLREIPGREALKLRADVASMASHLRQQRSAMDRRILKISELGVPV
;
A
#
# COMPACT_ATOMS: atom_id res chain seq x y z
N MET A 1 4.47 5.75 19.53
CA MET A 1 3.32 6.64 19.29
C MET A 1 3.52 7.16 17.88
N ALA A 2 3.00 6.43 16.89
CA ALA A 2 1.65 6.63 16.32
C ALA A 2 1.60 7.99 15.61
N GLU A 3 1.66 8.01 14.27
CA GLU A 3 0.48 8.17 13.38
C GLU A 3 -0.54 9.18 13.95
N GLU A 4 -0.90 10.24 13.23
CA GLU A 4 -1.86 10.11 12.13
C GLU A 4 -1.89 11.42 11.31
N GLY A 5 -1.85 11.29 9.98
CA GLY A 5 -1.99 12.39 9.03
C GLY A 5 -3.32 12.32 8.26
N ALA A 6 -3.72 13.44 7.66
CA ALA A 6 -4.68 13.56 6.55
C ALA A 6 -4.62 14.98 5.94
N PRO A 7 -5.09 15.22 4.70
CA PRO A 7 -4.70 14.60 3.44
C PRO A 7 -4.16 15.65 2.41
N PRO A 8 -3.43 15.23 1.37
CA PRO A 8 -2.84 16.14 0.37
C PRO A 8 -3.80 16.57 -0.77
N PRO A 9 -3.56 17.75 -1.39
CA PRO A 9 -4.42 18.36 -2.41
C PRO A 9 -4.34 17.70 -3.81
N PRO A 10 -5.35 17.93 -4.68
CA PRO A 10 -5.50 17.21 -5.94
C PRO A 10 -4.54 17.66 -7.06
N PRO A 11 -4.16 16.75 -7.97
CA PRO A 11 -3.20 16.99 -9.05
C PRO A 11 -3.77 17.77 -10.25
N PRO A 12 -2.91 18.40 -11.09
CA PRO A 12 -3.30 19.23 -12.25
C PRO A 12 -3.99 18.43 -13.37
N PRO A 13 -4.83 19.09 -14.21
CA PRO A 13 -5.56 18.41 -15.27
C PRO A 13 -4.64 17.92 -16.40
N PRO A 14 -4.90 16.73 -16.97
CA PRO A 14 -4.07 16.10 -17.99
C PRO A 14 -4.16 16.82 -19.36
N PRO A 15 -3.14 16.68 -20.24
CA PRO A 15 -3.18 17.22 -21.60
C PRO A 15 -4.40 16.67 -22.34
N THR A 16 -5.18 17.56 -22.97
CA THR A 16 -6.33 17.18 -23.79
C THR A 16 -5.86 16.34 -24.98
N PRO A 17 -6.26 15.05 -25.07
CA PRO A 17 -5.92 14.21 -26.20
C PRO A 17 -6.63 14.71 -27.46
N SER A 18 -5.92 14.65 -28.59
CA SER A 18 -6.50 14.90 -29.91
C SER A 18 -7.67 13.94 -30.17
N PRO A 19 -8.72 14.37 -30.91
CA PRO A 19 -9.97 13.61 -31.04
C PRO A 19 -9.77 12.19 -31.61
N SER A 20 -8.72 11.95 -32.39
CA SER A 20 -8.36 10.62 -32.89
C SER A 20 -7.78 9.69 -31.81
N GLN A 21 -7.03 10.21 -30.84
CA GLN A 21 -6.51 9.41 -29.73
C GLN A 21 -7.62 9.02 -28.78
N THR A 22 -8.55 9.93 -28.43
CA THR A 22 -9.65 9.61 -27.50
C THR A 22 -10.51 8.46 -28.00
N GLN A 23 -10.72 8.36 -29.31
CA GLN A 23 -11.52 7.29 -29.90
C GLN A 23 -10.77 5.94 -29.91
N ALA A 24 -9.46 5.96 -30.18
CA ALA A 24 -8.60 4.76 -30.10
C ALA A 24 -8.43 4.26 -28.65
N TRP A 25 -8.30 5.18 -27.68
CA TRP A 25 -8.25 4.82 -26.26
C TRP A 25 -9.59 4.27 -25.76
N ARG A 26 -10.72 4.83 -26.23
CA ARG A 26 -12.04 4.31 -25.88
C ARG A 26 -12.27 2.93 -26.46
N SER A 27 -11.95 2.69 -27.74
CA SER A 27 -12.09 1.36 -28.36
C SER A 27 -11.17 0.32 -27.70
N TYR A 28 -9.94 0.71 -27.37
CA TYR A 28 -9.01 -0.16 -26.65
C TYR A 28 -9.53 -0.53 -25.26
N ILE A 29 -10.09 0.42 -24.51
CA ILE A 29 -10.65 0.18 -23.17
C ILE A 29 -11.97 -0.60 -23.24
N SER A 30 -12.83 -0.32 -24.23
CA SER A 30 -14.17 -0.93 -24.31
C SER A 30 -14.18 -2.31 -24.95
N GLU A 31 -13.28 -2.60 -25.89
CA GLU A 31 -13.33 -3.84 -26.67
C GLU A 31 -12.08 -4.70 -26.50
N ASP A 32 -10.88 -4.14 -26.65
CA ASP A 32 -9.66 -4.95 -26.66
C ASP A 32 -9.18 -5.35 -25.26
N LEU A 33 -9.35 -4.47 -24.26
CA LEU A 33 -8.99 -4.75 -22.88
C LEU A 33 -9.87 -5.86 -22.25
N PRO A 34 -11.22 -5.81 -22.32
CA PRO A 34 -12.02 -6.91 -21.81
C PRO A 34 -11.81 -8.19 -22.63
N ARG A 35 -11.61 -8.10 -23.95
CA ARG A 35 -11.36 -9.28 -24.79
C ARG A 35 -10.01 -9.94 -24.49
N SER A 36 -8.95 -9.15 -24.24
CA SER A 36 -7.64 -9.68 -23.86
C SER A 36 -7.62 -10.23 -22.43
N VAL A 37 -8.30 -9.59 -21.49
CA VAL A 37 -8.48 -10.11 -20.12
C VAL A 37 -9.29 -11.41 -20.15
N GLN A 38 -10.34 -11.49 -20.97
CA GLN A 38 -11.15 -12.70 -21.11
C GLN A 38 -10.39 -13.82 -21.82
N GLN A 39 -9.61 -13.52 -22.86
CA GLN A 39 -8.73 -14.48 -23.52
C GLN A 39 -7.59 -14.96 -22.61
N SER A 40 -7.05 -14.07 -21.76
CA SER A 40 -6.03 -14.40 -20.77
C SER A 40 -6.62 -15.23 -19.63
N ALA A 41 -7.83 -14.91 -19.16
CA ALA A 41 -8.58 -15.71 -18.21
C ALA A 41 -8.93 -17.10 -18.77
N ASP A 42 -9.44 -17.18 -20.01
CA ASP A 42 -9.74 -18.45 -20.67
C ASP A 42 -8.47 -19.27 -20.93
N SER A 43 -7.34 -18.64 -21.23
CA SER A 43 -6.05 -19.31 -21.39
C SER A 43 -5.48 -19.78 -20.05
N ALA A 44 -5.64 -19.01 -18.98
CA ALA A 44 -5.27 -19.41 -17.62
C ALA A 44 -6.17 -20.56 -17.12
N ILE A 45 -7.47 -20.55 -17.42
CA ILE A 45 -8.41 -21.63 -17.09
C ILE A 45 -8.07 -22.89 -17.89
N ARG A 46 -7.75 -22.78 -19.19
CA ARG A 46 -7.36 -23.93 -20.02
C ARG A 46 -5.99 -24.48 -19.63
N SER A 47 -5.05 -23.62 -19.21
CA SER A 47 -3.76 -23.99 -18.62
C SER A 47 -3.90 -24.63 -17.24
N ALA A 48 -4.80 -24.11 -16.39
CA ALA A 48 -5.12 -24.73 -15.11
C ALA A 48 -5.79 -26.09 -15.28
N ARG A 49 -6.68 -26.24 -16.29
CA ARG A 49 -7.29 -27.53 -16.64
C ARG A 49 -6.27 -28.52 -17.24
N SER A 50 -5.31 -28.08 -18.05
CA SER A 50 -4.27 -28.96 -18.58
C SER A 50 -3.23 -29.34 -17.51
N LEU A 51 -2.91 -28.45 -16.57
CA LEU A 51 -2.15 -28.76 -15.37
C LEU A 51 -2.93 -29.70 -14.45
N GLN A 52 -4.25 -29.55 -14.33
CA GLN A 52 -5.11 -30.45 -13.57
C GLN A 52 -5.21 -31.83 -14.24
N GLU A 53 -5.29 -31.92 -15.57
CA GLU A 53 -5.29 -33.18 -16.31
C GLU A 53 -3.92 -33.87 -16.25
N SER A 54 -2.81 -33.13 -16.44
CA SER A 54 -1.43 -33.63 -16.31
C SER A 54 -1.12 -34.02 -14.87
N SER A 55 -1.57 -33.22 -13.89
CA SER A 55 -1.50 -33.58 -12.47
C SER A 55 -2.37 -34.80 -12.18
N SER A 56 -3.54 -34.96 -12.81
CA SER A 56 -4.42 -36.10 -12.59
C SER A 56 -3.87 -37.42 -13.12
N THR A 57 -3.08 -37.43 -14.19
CA THR A 57 -2.42 -38.64 -14.70
C THR A 57 -1.25 -39.04 -13.80
N HIS A 58 -0.47 -38.07 -13.30
CA HIS A 58 0.56 -38.31 -12.29
C HIS A 58 -0.03 -38.71 -10.93
N LEU A 59 -1.14 -38.09 -10.52
CA LEU A 59 -1.88 -38.46 -9.30
C LEU A 59 -2.57 -39.81 -9.43
N ARG A 60 -3.12 -40.19 -10.61
CA ARG A 60 -3.64 -41.55 -10.87
C ARG A 60 -2.54 -42.59 -10.82
N SER A 61 -1.39 -42.32 -11.44
CA SER A 61 -0.20 -43.17 -11.34
C SER A 61 0.18 -43.39 -9.87
N ILE A 62 0.26 -42.31 -9.08
CA ILE A 62 0.50 -42.41 -7.64
C ILE A 62 -0.63 -43.18 -6.93
N GLN A 63 -1.90 -42.98 -7.32
CA GLN A 63 -3.06 -43.66 -6.76
C GLN A 63 -3.09 -45.16 -7.08
N ASP A 64 -2.51 -45.59 -8.21
CA ASP A 64 -2.32 -46.99 -8.60
C ASP A 64 -1.12 -47.62 -7.86
N PHE A 65 -0.10 -46.82 -7.52
CA PHE A 65 1.03 -47.26 -6.70
C PHE A 65 0.70 -47.31 -5.19
N VAL A 66 -0.23 -46.50 -4.69
CA VAL A 66 -0.67 -46.52 -3.28
C VAL A 66 -1.17 -47.89 -2.81
N PRO A 67 -2.05 -48.62 -3.53
CA PRO A 67 -2.46 -49.97 -3.12
C PRO A 67 -1.35 -51.02 -3.30
N GLN A 68 -0.43 -50.85 -4.26
CA GLN A 68 0.72 -51.76 -4.42
C GLN A 68 1.78 -51.57 -3.33
N ILE A 69 2.06 -50.33 -2.96
CA ILE A 69 2.93 -49.99 -1.83
C ILE A 69 2.22 -50.40 -0.54
N GLY A 70 0.92 -50.15 -0.40
CA GLY A 70 0.12 -50.55 0.75
C GLY A 70 0.05 -52.05 0.97
N THR A 71 -0.08 -52.86 -0.08
CA THR A 71 -0.09 -54.34 0.02
C THR A 71 1.30 -54.91 0.31
N ARG A 72 2.36 -54.38 -0.32
CA ARG A 72 3.75 -54.75 0.03
C ARG A 72 4.09 -54.33 1.46
N TYR A 73 3.69 -53.14 1.86
CA TYR A 73 3.90 -52.63 3.22
C TYR A 73 3.10 -53.45 4.24
N ARG A 74 1.83 -53.76 3.97
CA ARG A 74 0.98 -54.65 4.78
C ARG A 74 1.59 -56.04 4.94
N TYR A 75 2.18 -56.60 3.88
CA TYR A 75 2.87 -57.89 3.97
C TYR A 75 4.11 -57.84 4.90
N TYR A 76 4.93 -56.80 4.77
CA TYR A 76 6.08 -56.61 5.67
C TYR A 76 5.66 -56.24 7.09
N GLU A 77 4.56 -55.50 7.24
CA GLU A 77 3.95 -55.11 8.51
C GLU A 77 3.39 -56.34 9.23
N ASP A 78 2.64 -57.20 8.54
CA ASP A 78 2.11 -58.44 9.11
C ASP A 78 3.23 -59.44 9.46
N ALA A 79 4.26 -59.55 8.62
CA ALA A 79 5.45 -60.37 8.92
C ALA A 79 6.24 -59.83 10.12
N PHE A 80 6.36 -58.50 10.23
CA PHE A 80 7.00 -57.84 11.36
C PHE A 80 6.16 -57.99 12.63
N ILE A 81 4.85 -57.79 12.57
CA ILE A 81 3.94 -57.97 13.71
C ILE A 81 3.92 -59.43 14.16
N HIS A 82 3.93 -60.39 13.25
CA HIS A 82 4.00 -61.81 13.61
C HIS A 82 5.34 -62.16 14.27
N LYS A 83 6.46 -61.66 13.72
CA LYS A 83 7.78 -61.82 14.35
C LYS A 83 7.87 -61.14 15.71
N VAL A 84 7.34 -59.93 15.85
CA VAL A 84 7.29 -59.21 17.12
C VAL A 84 6.38 -59.94 18.10
N LYS A 85 5.28 -60.54 17.66
CA LYS A 85 4.36 -61.32 18.50
C LYS A 85 4.99 -62.65 18.95
N ASP A 86 5.70 -63.34 18.05
CA ASP A 86 6.47 -64.54 18.37
C ASP A 86 7.62 -64.19 19.32
N GLU A 87 8.35 -63.09 19.06
CA GLU A 87 9.38 -62.56 19.95
C GLU A 87 8.79 -62.11 21.29
N LEU A 88 7.59 -61.53 21.33
CA LEU A 88 6.88 -61.13 22.54
C LEU A 88 6.48 -62.36 23.38
N MET A 89 6.09 -63.45 22.72
CA MET A 89 5.83 -64.73 23.37
C MET A 89 7.12 -65.35 23.94
N THR A 90 8.26 -65.21 23.26
CA THR A 90 9.59 -65.60 23.80
C THR A 90 10.13 -64.61 24.85
N LEU A 91 9.72 -63.35 24.84
CA LEU A 91 10.10 -62.30 25.79
C LEU A 91 9.47 -62.50 27.18
N LYS A 92 8.37 -63.26 27.26
CA LYS A 92 7.79 -63.72 28.53
C LYS A 92 8.80 -64.53 29.35
N GLU A 93 9.82 -65.09 28.70
CA GLU A 93 10.88 -65.87 29.34
C GLU A 93 12.07 -64.99 29.80
N HIS A 94 12.24 -63.77 29.27
CA HIS A 94 13.33 -62.83 29.59
C HIS A 94 12.85 -61.36 29.70
N PRO A 95 12.21 -60.96 30.82
CA PRO A 95 11.54 -59.66 30.96
C PRO A 95 12.48 -58.44 30.94
N ALA A 96 13.78 -58.60 31.24
CA ALA A 96 14.73 -57.50 31.30
C ALA A 96 15.18 -57.02 29.90
N LEU A 97 15.32 -57.94 28.93
CA LEU A 97 15.77 -57.65 27.57
C LEU A 97 14.63 -57.09 26.71
N ALA A 98 13.40 -57.52 27.02
CA ALA A 98 12.14 -57.01 26.48
C ALA A 98 11.97 -55.50 26.60
N GLY A 99 12.23 -54.98 27.80
CA GLY A 99 12.02 -53.57 28.12
C GLY A 99 12.92 -52.65 27.32
N GLY A 100 14.18 -53.03 27.10
CA GLY A 100 15.14 -52.21 26.36
C GLY A 100 14.80 -52.05 24.88
N VAL A 101 14.39 -53.14 24.22
CA VAL A 101 14.01 -53.11 22.80
C VAL A 101 12.69 -52.35 22.60
N ALA A 102 11.72 -52.55 23.49
CA ALA A 102 10.46 -51.82 23.45
C ALA A 102 10.66 -50.30 23.61
N VAL A 103 11.55 -49.87 24.52
CA VAL A 103 11.85 -48.45 24.73
C VAL A 103 12.52 -47.83 23.50
N THR A 104 13.55 -48.46 22.92
CA THR A 104 14.24 -47.89 21.74
C THR A 104 13.32 -47.84 20.51
N ALA A 105 12.49 -48.86 20.30
CA ALA A 105 11.47 -48.86 19.24
C ALA A 105 10.45 -47.73 19.45
N PHE A 106 10.02 -47.48 20.70
CA PHE A 106 9.08 -46.41 21.05
C PHE A 106 9.63 -45.02 20.73
N PHE A 107 10.91 -44.75 21.02
CA PHE A 107 11.55 -43.48 20.68
C PHE A 107 11.68 -43.25 19.16
N LEU A 108 11.84 -44.32 18.38
CA LEU A 108 11.96 -44.23 16.91
C LEU A 108 10.61 -44.06 16.21
N LEU A 109 9.58 -44.78 16.69
CA LEU A 109 8.24 -44.78 16.08
C LEU A 109 7.42 -43.55 16.45
N MET A 110 7.60 -42.97 17.64
CA MET A 110 6.81 -41.81 18.05
C MET A 110 7.26 -40.52 17.33
N PRO A 111 6.32 -39.72 16.78
CA PRO A 111 6.64 -38.55 15.95
C PRO A 111 7.36 -37.42 16.72
N GLY A 112 7.14 -37.30 18.03
CA GLY A 112 7.81 -36.33 18.91
C GLY A 112 9.30 -36.63 19.11
N PRO A 113 9.65 -37.76 19.74
CA PRO A 113 11.05 -38.12 19.98
C PRO A 113 11.85 -38.31 18.69
N ARG A 114 11.23 -38.78 17.59
CA ARG A 114 11.87 -38.81 16.27
C ARG A 114 12.29 -37.42 15.80
N ARG A 115 11.42 -36.40 15.90
CA ARG A 115 11.76 -35.00 15.57
C ARG A 115 12.83 -34.42 16.51
N PHE A 116 12.80 -34.80 17.77
CA PHE A 116 13.80 -34.40 18.75
C PHE A 116 15.17 -34.96 18.39
N LEU A 117 15.26 -36.28 18.11
CA LEU A 117 16.49 -36.93 17.66
C LEU A 117 17.02 -36.29 16.38
N PHE A 118 16.17 -36.06 15.38
CA PHE A 118 16.63 -35.41 14.14
C PHE A 118 17.11 -33.97 14.35
N ARG A 119 16.47 -33.18 15.21
CA ARG A 119 16.96 -31.82 15.54
C ARG A 119 18.29 -31.87 16.29
N GLN A 120 18.48 -32.84 17.17
CA GLN A 120 19.67 -32.95 18.02
C GLN A 120 20.87 -33.58 17.29
N THR A 121 20.65 -34.53 16.37
CA THR A 121 21.72 -35.29 15.70
C THR A 121 22.08 -34.74 14.33
N LEU A 122 21.11 -34.41 13.47
CA LEU A 122 21.40 -33.87 12.13
C LEU A 122 21.85 -32.41 12.17
N GLY A 123 21.41 -31.62 13.17
CA GLY A 123 21.90 -30.26 13.37
C GLY A 123 23.39 -30.19 13.66
N ARG A 124 23.95 -31.24 14.27
CA ARG A 124 25.38 -31.35 14.63
C ARG A 124 26.25 -31.94 13.51
N LEU A 125 25.63 -32.51 12.47
CA LEU A 125 26.30 -33.10 11.31
C LEU A 125 26.27 -32.19 10.06
N GLN A 126 25.70 -30.99 10.16
CA GLN A 126 25.90 -29.98 9.11
C GLN A 126 27.38 -29.63 9.05
N SER A 127 28.03 -29.85 7.91
CA SER A 127 29.44 -29.53 7.75
C SER A 127 29.66 -28.03 8.00
N GLU A 128 30.80 -27.69 8.59
CA GLU A 128 31.20 -26.30 8.83
C GLU A 128 31.17 -25.49 7.52
N GLU A 129 31.52 -26.13 6.40
CA GLU A 129 31.43 -25.55 5.06
C GLU A 129 30.00 -25.17 4.65
N ALA A 130 29.00 -26.00 4.95
CA ALA A 130 27.61 -25.71 4.64
C ALA A 130 27.06 -24.54 5.48
N GLN A 131 27.49 -24.43 6.74
CA GLN A 131 27.14 -23.29 7.58
C GLN A 131 27.83 -22.00 7.11
N PHE A 132 29.09 -22.10 6.67
CA PHE A 132 29.85 -20.97 6.15
C PHE A 132 29.27 -20.45 4.83
N VAL A 133 28.94 -21.33 3.88
CA VAL A 133 28.29 -20.96 2.61
C VAL A 133 26.93 -20.29 2.87
N LYS A 134 26.18 -20.80 3.84
CA LYS A 134 24.91 -20.17 4.26
C LYS A 134 25.14 -18.78 4.84
N ALA A 135 26.14 -18.61 5.70
CA ALA A 135 26.50 -17.31 6.26
C ALA A 135 26.96 -16.33 5.17
N GLU A 136 27.78 -16.77 4.21
CA GLU A 136 28.26 -15.95 3.10
C GLU A 136 27.10 -15.47 2.21
N ASN A 137 26.16 -16.35 1.90
CA ASN A 137 24.96 -16.00 1.12
C ASN A 137 24.08 -14.99 1.87
N ASN A 138 23.88 -15.18 3.19
CA ASN A 138 23.15 -14.21 4.01
C ASN A 138 23.86 -12.85 4.03
N VAL A 139 25.19 -12.81 4.16
CA VAL A 139 25.94 -11.55 4.13
C VAL A 139 25.82 -10.84 2.78
N LYS A 140 25.88 -11.58 1.67
CA LYS A 140 25.66 -11.03 0.32
C LYS A 140 24.25 -10.45 0.18
N GLU A 141 23.23 -11.17 0.62
CA GLU A 141 21.84 -10.70 0.60
C GLU A 141 21.64 -9.45 1.46
N LEU A 142 22.23 -9.43 2.67
CA LEU A 142 22.21 -8.25 3.53
C LEU A 142 22.93 -7.06 2.91
N THR A 143 24.05 -7.28 2.23
CA THR A 143 24.80 -6.19 1.58
C THR A 143 23.97 -5.57 0.45
N LEU A 144 23.31 -6.39 -0.37
CA LEU A 144 22.42 -5.91 -1.42
C LEU A 144 21.22 -5.14 -0.86
N SER A 145 20.60 -5.64 0.21
CA SER A 145 19.46 -4.95 0.83
C SER A 145 19.86 -3.62 1.47
N VAL A 146 21.03 -3.56 2.12
CA VAL A 146 21.59 -2.31 2.66
C VAL A 146 21.89 -1.30 1.55
N ASP A 147 22.42 -1.74 0.41
CA ASP A 147 22.73 -0.84 -0.70
C ASP A 147 21.47 -0.30 -1.39
N ILE A 148 20.42 -1.12 -1.53
CA ILE A 148 19.10 -0.65 -1.97
C ILE A 148 18.56 0.37 -0.96
N MET A 149 18.58 0.05 0.33
CA MET A 149 18.08 0.93 1.39
C MET A 149 18.84 2.26 1.45
N LYS A 150 20.16 2.27 1.22
CA LYS A 150 20.95 3.51 1.12
C LYS A 150 20.52 4.37 -0.06
N LYS A 151 20.27 3.77 -1.23
CA LYS A 151 19.81 4.50 -2.43
C LYS A 151 18.41 5.08 -2.23
N GLU A 152 17.50 4.28 -1.69
CA GLU A 152 16.13 4.72 -1.39
C GLU A 152 16.10 5.80 -0.31
N SER A 153 16.91 5.65 0.75
CA SER A 153 17.05 6.65 1.81
C SER A 153 17.52 8.01 1.25
N LYS A 154 18.59 8.02 0.42
CA LYS A 154 19.06 9.25 -0.22
C LYS A 154 17.96 9.89 -1.07
N LYS A 155 17.28 9.09 -1.88
CA LYS A 155 16.18 9.56 -2.74
C LYS A 155 15.02 10.15 -1.94
N LEU A 156 14.69 9.58 -0.78
CA LEU A 156 13.65 10.08 0.10
C LEU A 156 14.07 11.37 0.81
N LEU A 157 15.32 11.46 1.27
CA LEU A 157 15.87 12.67 1.88
C LEU A 157 15.92 13.84 0.89
N GLU A 158 16.34 13.60 -0.36
CA GLU A 158 16.34 14.63 -1.40
C GLU A 158 14.91 15.14 -1.68
N ARG A 159 13.92 14.24 -1.71
CA ARG A 159 12.51 14.61 -1.89
C ARG A 159 11.95 15.36 -0.70
N SER A 160 12.31 15.00 0.53
CA SER A 160 11.83 15.72 1.72
C SER A 160 12.41 17.13 1.78
N VAL A 161 13.70 17.31 1.45
CA VAL A 161 14.33 18.63 1.39
C VAL A 161 13.71 19.49 0.29
N LEU A 162 13.42 18.91 -0.87
CA LEU A 162 12.73 19.63 -1.95
C LEU A 162 11.32 20.04 -1.53
N ALA A 163 10.55 19.13 -0.93
CA ALA A 163 9.21 19.43 -0.41
C ALA A 163 9.24 20.52 0.66
N GLU A 164 10.21 20.51 1.58
CA GLU A 164 10.38 21.56 2.59
C GLU A 164 10.66 22.92 1.95
N LYS A 165 11.54 22.96 0.93
CA LYS A 165 11.85 24.19 0.20
C LYS A 165 10.61 24.75 -0.51
N ASP A 166 9.84 23.90 -1.15
CA ASP A 166 8.62 24.32 -1.86
C ASP A 166 7.51 24.74 -0.88
N MET A 167 7.39 24.09 0.28
CA MET A 167 6.49 24.52 1.34
C MET A 167 6.86 25.90 1.88
N LYS A 168 8.15 26.15 2.15
CA LYS A 168 8.62 27.46 2.61
C LYS A 168 8.38 28.56 1.58
N ARG A 169 8.62 28.27 0.29
CA ARG A 169 8.32 29.19 -0.80
C ARG A 169 6.82 29.47 -0.90
N GLY A 170 5.99 28.42 -0.89
CA GLY A 170 4.54 28.58 -0.90
C GLY A 170 4.03 29.39 0.28
N HIS A 171 4.62 29.22 1.47
CA HIS A 171 4.29 30.01 2.66
C HIS A 171 4.65 31.49 2.49
N SER A 172 5.84 31.81 1.95
CA SER A 172 6.21 33.21 1.68
C SER A 172 5.35 33.86 0.62
N ASP A 173 4.98 33.11 -0.44
CA ASP A 173 4.13 33.59 -1.52
C ASP A 173 2.71 33.89 -1.01
N LEU A 174 2.19 33.01 -0.15
CA LEU A 174 0.87 33.19 0.49
C LEU A 174 0.87 34.37 1.45
N MET A 175 1.94 34.55 2.24
CA MET A 175 2.12 35.71 3.12
C MET A 175 2.14 37.00 2.28
N GLY A 176 2.97 37.07 1.23
CA GLY A 176 3.06 38.23 0.35
C GLY A 176 1.73 38.59 -0.27
N ALA A 177 1.07 37.63 -0.93
CA ALA A 177 -0.25 37.83 -1.52
C ALA A 177 -1.31 38.22 -0.47
N GLY A 178 -1.24 37.63 0.73
CA GLY A 178 -2.11 37.99 1.84
C GLY A 178 -1.95 39.46 2.25
N THR A 179 -0.71 39.94 2.42
CA THR A 179 -0.43 41.33 2.78
C THR A 179 -0.90 42.31 1.70
N GLU A 180 -0.74 41.96 0.42
CA GLU A 180 -1.26 42.74 -0.70
C GLU A 180 -2.79 42.83 -0.66
N ILE A 181 -3.48 41.69 -0.47
CA ILE A 181 -4.95 41.65 -0.34
C ILE A 181 -5.40 42.48 0.87
N GLN A 182 -4.70 42.42 2.00
CA GLN A 182 -5.01 43.22 3.18
C GLN A 182 -4.86 44.72 2.91
N SER A 183 -3.79 45.12 2.21
CA SER A 183 -3.57 46.52 1.84
C SER A 183 -4.65 47.03 0.87
N LEU A 184 -5.07 46.18 -0.08
CA LEU A 184 -6.14 46.48 -1.03
C LEU A 184 -7.52 46.53 -0.34
N ALA A 185 -7.80 45.63 0.60
CA ALA A 185 -9.01 45.68 1.40
C ALA A 185 -9.11 46.98 2.20
N ARG A 186 -7.98 47.47 2.75
CA ARG A 186 -7.92 48.78 3.44
C ARG A 186 -8.14 49.95 2.49
N SER A 187 -7.62 49.90 1.25
CA SER A 187 -7.85 50.97 0.28
C SER A 187 -9.29 50.99 -0.23
N VAL A 188 -9.87 49.81 -0.50
CA VAL A 188 -11.29 49.64 -0.84
C VAL A 188 -12.20 50.09 0.30
N TYR A 189 -11.83 49.84 1.56
CA TYR A 189 -12.57 50.38 2.69
C TYR A 189 -12.60 51.92 2.69
N LYS A 190 -11.46 52.58 2.42
CA LYS A 190 -11.41 54.05 2.33
C LYS A 190 -12.21 54.60 1.15
N THR A 191 -12.33 53.88 0.04
CA THR A 191 -13.15 54.32 -1.09
C THR A 191 -14.63 54.03 -0.85
N GLU A 192 -14.97 52.93 -0.19
CA GLU A 192 -16.31 52.59 0.30
C GLU A 192 -16.84 53.70 1.22
N THR A 193 -16.05 54.15 2.19
CA THR A 193 -16.45 55.24 3.10
C THR A 193 -16.68 56.55 2.35
N LYS A 194 -15.78 56.92 1.42
CA LYS A 194 -15.96 58.13 0.59
C LYS A 194 -17.21 58.05 -0.29
N ALA A 195 -17.53 56.87 -0.83
CA ALA A 195 -18.73 56.67 -1.61
C ALA A 195 -20.00 56.77 -0.74
N ALA A 196 -19.94 56.29 0.51
CA ALA A 196 -21.01 56.46 1.47
C ALA A 196 -21.21 57.94 1.84
N ASP A 197 -20.13 58.67 2.15
CA ASP A 197 -20.18 60.11 2.45
C ASP A 197 -20.78 60.89 1.26
N LEU A 198 -20.41 60.54 0.02
CA LEU A 198 -20.98 61.15 -1.19
C LEU A 198 -22.47 60.82 -1.37
N MET A 199 -22.88 59.59 -1.03
CA MET A 199 -24.29 59.19 -1.07
C MET A 199 -25.12 60.01 -0.08
N ASP A 200 -24.59 60.24 1.13
CA ASP A 200 -25.23 61.06 2.15
C ASP A 200 -25.36 62.53 1.70
N LEU A 201 -24.31 63.12 1.11
CA LEU A 201 -24.38 64.46 0.52
C LEU A 201 -25.41 64.54 -0.61
N LEU A 202 -25.42 63.55 -1.51
CA LEU A 202 -26.39 63.51 -2.60
C LEU A 202 -27.83 63.38 -2.08
N ARG A 203 -28.04 62.79 -0.90
CA ARG A 203 -29.36 62.64 -0.26
C ARG A 203 -30.00 63.98 0.12
N GLU A 204 -29.19 64.97 0.45
CA GLU A 204 -29.62 66.32 0.82
C GLU A 204 -30.07 67.17 -0.37
N ILE A 205 -29.56 66.90 -1.58
CA ILE A 205 -29.85 67.69 -2.78
C ILE A 205 -31.12 67.17 -3.48
N PRO A 206 -32.23 67.92 -3.52
CA PRO A 206 -33.40 67.54 -4.32
C PRO A 206 -33.17 67.86 -5.80
N GLY A 207 -33.06 66.84 -6.65
CA GLY A 207 -32.91 67.03 -8.10
C GLY A 207 -32.93 65.72 -8.90
N ARG A 208 -33.41 65.76 -10.15
CA ARG A 208 -33.50 64.56 -11.02
C ARG A 208 -32.13 63.99 -11.39
N GLU A 209 -31.13 64.85 -11.56
CA GLU A 209 -29.74 64.44 -11.82
C GLU A 209 -29.09 63.85 -10.58
N ALA A 210 -29.32 64.46 -9.40
CA ALA A 210 -28.86 63.91 -8.12
C ALA A 210 -29.46 62.52 -7.86
N LEU A 211 -30.74 62.28 -8.22
CA LEU A 211 -31.36 60.95 -8.12
C LEU A 211 -30.67 59.89 -8.99
N LYS A 212 -30.23 60.24 -10.20
CA LYS A 212 -29.46 59.32 -11.06
C LYS A 212 -28.09 59.01 -10.42
N LEU A 213 -27.38 60.04 -9.99
CA LEU A 213 -26.09 59.89 -9.32
C LEU A 213 -26.19 59.07 -8.02
N ARG A 214 -27.29 59.18 -7.27
CA ARG A 214 -27.54 58.33 -6.09
C ARG A 214 -27.62 56.86 -6.45
N ALA A 215 -28.31 56.51 -7.54
CA ALA A 215 -28.40 55.13 -7.99
C ALA A 215 -27.02 54.58 -8.40
N ASP A 216 -26.24 55.38 -9.12
CA ASP A 216 -24.89 55.01 -9.55
C ASP A 216 -23.95 54.84 -8.35
N VAL A 217 -23.92 55.80 -7.42
CA VAL A 217 -23.09 55.73 -6.20
C VAL A 217 -23.52 54.58 -5.29
N ALA A 218 -24.82 54.32 -5.15
CA ALA A 218 -25.32 53.18 -4.38
C ALA A 218 -24.89 51.84 -5.00
N SER A 219 -24.94 51.72 -6.32
CA SER A 219 -24.45 50.53 -7.03
C SER A 219 -22.94 50.33 -6.82
N MET A 220 -22.16 51.41 -6.89
CA MET A 220 -20.72 51.39 -6.69
C MET A 220 -20.35 51.03 -5.25
N ALA A 221 -21.02 51.63 -4.25
CA ALA A 221 -20.83 51.31 -2.84
C ALA A 221 -21.15 49.84 -2.55
N SER A 222 -22.24 49.31 -3.12
CA SER A 222 -22.59 47.89 -3.00
C SER A 222 -21.50 46.98 -3.60
N HIS A 223 -20.96 47.33 -4.77
CA HIS A 223 -19.90 46.56 -5.40
C HIS A 223 -18.60 46.57 -4.58
N LEU A 224 -18.20 47.73 -4.05
CA LEU A 224 -17.03 47.86 -3.17
C LEU A 224 -17.18 47.05 -1.89
N ARG A 225 -18.37 47.09 -1.27
CA ARG A 225 -18.69 46.29 -0.08
C ARG A 225 -18.63 44.78 -0.36
N GLN A 226 -19.14 44.35 -1.52
CA GLN A 226 -19.05 42.96 -1.94
C GLN A 226 -17.59 42.53 -2.15
N GLN A 227 -16.80 43.34 -2.88
CA GLN A 227 -15.37 43.08 -3.09
C GLN A 227 -14.60 43.01 -1.77
N ARG A 228 -14.86 43.93 -0.84
CA ARG A 228 -14.26 43.93 0.50
C ARG A 228 -14.57 42.64 1.25
N SER A 229 -15.84 42.25 1.34
CA SER A 229 -16.23 41.01 2.01
C SER A 229 -15.59 39.76 1.37
N ALA A 230 -15.38 39.77 0.06
CA ALA A 230 -14.71 38.69 -0.64
C ALA A 230 -13.21 38.65 -0.31
N MET A 231 -12.54 39.80 -0.21
CA MET A 231 -11.13 39.91 0.21
C MET A 231 -10.96 39.48 1.67
N ASP A 232 -11.82 39.94 2.58
CA ASP A 232 -11.78 39.56 4.00
C ASP A 232 -11.93 38.05 4.18
N ARG A 233 -12.82 37.40 3.41
CA ARG A 233 -12.94 35.93 3.39
C ARG A 233 -11.67 35.24 2.91
N ARG A 234 -10.91 35.84 1.98
CA ARG A 234 -9.63 35.27 1.53
C ARG A 234 -8.55 35.42 2.59
N ILE A 235 -8.48 36.57 3.25
CA ILE A 235 -7.56 36.81 4.38
C ILE A 235 -7.82 35.80 5.50
N LEU A 236 -9.10 35.59 5.86
CA LEU A 236 -9.48 34.59 6.86
C LEU A 236 -8.98 33.19 6.49
N LYS A 237 -9.21 32.75 5.24
CA LYS A 237 -8.71 31.45 4.76
C LYS A 237 -7.18 31.34 4.81
N ILE A 238 -6.46 32.41 4.54
CA ILE A 238 -4.98 32.43 4.65
C ILE A 238 -4.57 32.32 6.12
N SER A 239 -5.24 33.03 7.03
CA SER A 239 -4.96 32.96 8.46
C SER A 239 -5.31 31.61 9.10
N GLU A 240 -6.37 30.94 8.62
CA GLU A 240 -6.74 29.57 9.04
C GLU A 240 -5.67 28.53 8.68
N LEU A 241 -4.85 28.81 7.66
CA LEU A 241 -3.68 27.99 7.29
C LEU A 241 -2.45 28.27 8.19
N GLY A 242 -2.60 29.11 9.22
CA GLY A 242 -1.51 29.47 10.14
C GLY A 242 -0.51 30.48 9.57
N VAL A 243 -0.85 31.15 8.46
CA VAL A 243 0.01 32.17 7.85
C VAL A 243 -0.39 33.55 8.38
N PRO A 244 0.54 34.33 8.95
CA PRO A 244 0.23 35.67 9.44
C PRO A 244 0.03 36.64 8.25
N VAL A 245 -1.02 37.45 8.32
CA VAL A 245 -1.43 38.41 7.28
C VAL A 245 -1.75 39.77 7.88
#